data_AF-A0A376GGQ2-F1
#
_entry.id   AF-A0A376GGQ2-F1
#
_cell.length_a   1.000
_cell.length_b   1.000
_cell.length_c   1.000
_cell.angle_alpha   90.00
_cell.angle_beta   90.00
_cell.angle_gamma   90.00
#
_symmetry.space_group_name_H-M   'P 1'
#
loop_
_entity.id
_entity.type
_entity.pdbx_description
1 polymer ?
#
loop_
_entity_poly.entity_id
_entity_poly.type
_entity_poly.pdbx_seq_one_letter_code
_entity_poly.pdbx_strand_id
1 'polypeptide(L)'
;MFKRRKGNRDSRKDFERELNILGENLQNGRIIFSVHMKKSGEHLRKVRYTPNKRIDLNTISEIVRTLAMSANFQNEDEKDL
;
A
#
# COMPACT_ATOMS: atom_id res chain seq x y z
N MET A 1 10.17 -14.24 22.14
CA MET A 1 10.43 -12.80 22.17
C MET A 1 9.77 -12.18 20.94
N PHE A 2 8.63 -11.51 21.08
CA PHE A 2 8.01 -10.82 19.94
C PHE A 2 8.93 -9.66 19.54
N LYS A 3 9.63 -9.77 18.41
CA LYS A 3 10.30 -8.62 17.81
C LYS A 3 9.23 -7.54 17.64
N ARG A 4 9.38 -6.40 18.31
CA ARG A 4 8.61 -5.21 17.96
C ARG A 4 8.87 -4.99 16.47
N ARG A 5 7.86 -5.18 15.64
CA ARG A 5 7.88 -4.71 14.25
C ARG A 5 8.17 -3.22 14.38
N LYS A 6 9.41 -2.80 14.12
CA LYS A 6 9.79 -1.40 14.18
C LYS A 6 8.81 -0.70 13.26
N GLY A 7 7.97 0.18 13.82
CA GLY A 7 6.96 0.93 13.10
C GLY A 7 7.62 1.93 12.16
N ASN A 8 8.35 1.46 11.15
CA ASN A 8 8.76 2.26 10.00
C ASN A 8 7.52 2.49 9.11
N ARG A 9 6.38 2.80 9.72
CA ARG A 9 5.05 2.91 9.08
C ARG A 9 4.29 4.16 9.55
N ASP A 10 4.89 4.95 10.43
CA ASP A 10 4.28 6.18 10.97
C ASP A 10 4.72 7.44 10.20
N SER A 11 5.66 7.31 9.26
CA SER A 11 6.12 8.44 8.45
C SER A 11 5.40 8.50 7.10
N ARG A 12 5.17 9.73 6.62
CA ARG A 12 4.63 9.97 5.27
C ARG A 12 5.47 9.26 4.19
N LYS A 13 6.79 9.23 4.36
CA LYS A 13 7.71 8.60 3.40
C LYS A 13 7.46 7.10 3.30
N ASP A 14 7.28 6.43 4.43
CA ASP A 14 7.04 5.00 4.46
C ASP A 14 5.67 4.66 3.87
N PHE A 15 4.65 5.45 4.21
CA PHE A 15 3.32 5.30 3.60
C PHE A 15 3.35 5.43 2.08
N GLU A 16 4.01 6.47 1.55
CA GLU A 16 4.13 6.68 0.11
C GLU A 16 4.89 5.52 -0.57
N ARG A 17 5.94 4.98 0.08
CA ARG A 17 6.66 3.79 -0.39
C ARG A 17 5.73 2.58 -0.51
N GLU A 18 5.00 2.27 0.55
CA GLU A 18 4.09 1.11 0.58
C GLU A 18 2.95 1.26 -0.44
N LEU A 19 2.44 2.48 -0.65
CA LEU A 19 1.42 2.74 -1.67
C LEU A 19 1.97 2.57 -3.10
N ASN A 20 3.22 2.96 -3.34
CA ASN A 20 3.88 2.71 -4.63
C ASN A 20 4.07 1.21 -4.89
N ILE A 21 4.52 0.45 -3.88
CA ILE A 21 4.64 -1.02 -3.97
C ILE A 21 3.27 -1.66 -4.28
N LEU A 22 2.20 -1.20 -3.63
CA LEU A 22 0.84 -1.64 -3.96
C LEU A 22 0.51 -1.37 -5.43
N GLY A 23 0.81 -0.17 -5.92
CA GLY A 23 0.59 0.21 -7.32
C GLY A 23 1.35 -0.70 -8.30
N GLU A 24 2.63 -0.97 -8.02
CA GLU A 24 3.48 -1.88 -8.80
C GLU A 24 2.92 -3.32 -8.80
N ASN A 25 2.51 -3.82 -7.64
CA ASN A 25 1.92 -5.15 -7.51
C ASN A 25 0.60 -5.28 -8.30
N LEU A 26 -0.22 -4.22 -8.34
CA LEU A 26 -1.44 -4.19 -9.14
C LEU A 26 -1.14 -4.15 -10.64
N GLN A 27 -0.18 -3.33 -11.07
CA GLN A 27 0.22 -3.23 -12.48
C GLN A 27 0.83 -4.54 -13.00
N ASN A 28 1.59 -5.23 -12.14
CA ASN A 28 2.21 -6.51 -12.47
C ASN A 28 1.26 -7.71 -12.29
N GLY A 29 -0.01 -7.49 -11.95
CA GLY A 29 -1.01 -8.56 -11.75
C GLY A 29 -0.73 -9.46 -10.55
N ARG A 30 0.17 -9.06 -9.64
CA ARG A 30 0.49 -9.80 -8.40
C ARG A 30 -0.63 -9.69 -7.37
N ILE A 31 -1.45 -8.64 -7.46
CA ILE A 31 -2.68 -8.47 -6.68
C ILE A 31 -3.85 -8.35 -7.64
N ILE A 32 -4.86 -9.19 -7.45
CA ILE A 32 -6.10 -9.18 -8.24
C ILE A 32 -7.26 -8.97 -7.28
N PHE A 33 -8.08 -7.94 -7.54
CA PHE A 33 -9.30 -7.72 -6.78
C PHE A 33 -10.41 -8.62 -7.30
N SER A 34 -11.00 -9.43 -6.41
CA SER A 34 -12.20 -10.20 -6.75
C SER A 34 -13.40 -9.26 -6.97
N VAL A 35 -14.47 -9.78 -7.60
CA VAL A 35 -15.71 -9.01 -7.84
C VAL A 35 -16.27 -8.39 -6.55
N HIS A 36 -16.15 -9.11 -5.43
CA HIS A 36 -16.57 -8.64 -4.10
C HIS A 36 -15.72 -7.46 -3.57
N MET A 37 -14.51 -7.27 -4.10
CA MET A 37 -13.59 -6.18 -3.75
C MET A 37 -13.67 -4.99 -4.71
N LYS A 38 -14.69 -4.94 -5.59
CA LYS A 38 -14.87 -3.85 -6.56
C LYS A 38 -14.81 -2.46 -5.89
N LYS A 39 -15.44 -2.31 -4.72
CA LYS A 39 -15.40 -1.06 -3.95
C LYS A 39 -13.96 -0.66 -3.60
N SER A 40 -13.14 -1.59 -3.13
CA SER A 40 -11.72 -1.33 -2.83
C SER A 40 -10.94 -0.84 -4.06
N GLY A 41 -11.22 -1.41 -5.24
CA GLY A 41 -10.66 -0.93 -6.51
C GLY A 41 -11.11 0.50 -6.86
N GLU A 42 -12.36 0.86 -6.59
CA GLU A 42 -12.86 2.23 -6.78
C GLU A 42 -12.16 3.24 -5.85
N HIS A 43 -11.86 2.84 -4.60
CA HIS A 43 -11.09 3.68 -3.67
C HIS A 43 -9.66 3.93 -4.18
N LEU A 44 -8.99 2.92 -4.76
CA LEU A 44 -7.67 3.10 -5.36
C LEU A 44 -7.70 4.01 -6.60
N ARG A 45 -8.75 3.92 -7.42
CA ARG A 45 -8.94 4.81 -8.59
C ARG A 45 -9.13 6.29 -8.21
N LYS A 46 -9.45 6.60 -6.95
CA LYS A 46 -9.61 7.97 -6.45
C LYS A 46 -8.31 8.59 -5.97
N VAL A 47 -7.24 7.81 -5.81
CA VAL A 47 -5.92 8.33 -5.42
C VAL A 47 -5.44 9.31 -6.50
N ARG A 48 -4.89 10.45 -6.07
CA ARG A 48 -4.33 11.48 -6.94
C ARG A 48 -2.92 11.86 -6.51
N TYR A 49 -2.24 12.57 -7.40
CA TYR A 49 -0.93 13.15 -7.15
C TYR A 49 -1.03 14.67 -7.15
N THR A 50 -0.29 15.32 -6.26
CA THR A 50 -0.07 16.77 -6.25
C THR A 50 0.87 17.18 -7.39
N PRO A 51 0.95 18.48 -7.75
CA PRO A 51 1.79 18.94 -8.88
C PRO A 51 3.29 18.57 -8.76
N ASN A 52 3.80 18.41 -7.54
CA ASN A 52 5.16 17.93 -7.27
C ASN A 52 5.30 16.39 -7.35
N LYS A 53 4.33 15.70 -7.98
CA LYS A 53 4.30 14.24 -8.18
C LYS A 53 4.26 13.40 -6.90
N ARG A 54 3.96 13.99 -5.74
CA ARG A 54 3.71 13.25 -4.50
C ARG A 54 2.25 12.82 -4.41
N ILE A 55 1.98 11.79 -3.63
CA ILE A 55 0.61 11.35 -3.35
C ILE A 55 -0.14 12.46 -2.60
N ASP A 56 -1.34 12.79 -3.07
CA ASP A 56 -2.24 13.70 -2.38
C ASP A 56 -2.97 12.95 -1.24
N LEU A 57 -2.51 13.17 -0.01
CA LEU A 57 -3.04 12.52 1.18
C LEU A 57 -4.53 12.81 1.41
N ASN A 58 -5.07 13.92 0.90
CA ASN A 58 -6.49 14.25 1.02
C ASN A 58 -7.38 13.34 0.16
N THR A 59 -6.80 12.61 -0.80
CA THR A 59 -7.51 11.65 -1.64
C THR A 59 -7.43 10.21 -1.14
N ILE A 60 -6.71 9.99 -0.04
CA ILE A 60 -6.49 8.67 0.54
C ILE A 60 -7.59 8.34 1.54
N SER A 61 -8.43 7.37 1.18
CA SER A 61 -9.35 6.74 2.13
C SER A 61 -8.66 5.72 3.03
N GLU A 62 -9.26 5.39 4.17
CA GLU A 62 -8.75 4.35 5.08
C GLU A 62 -8.55 3.00 4.40
N ILE A 63 -9.42 2.62 3.45
CA ILE A 63 -9.27 1.37 2.70
C ILE A 63 -7.95 1.35 1.93
N VAL A 64 -7.60 2.45 1.26
CA VAL A 64 -6.32 2.58 0.54
C VAL A 64 -5.17 2.51 1.52
N ARG A 65 -5.31 3.15 2.70
CA ARG A 65 -4.30 3.09 3.74
C ARG A 65 -4.06 1.66 4.23
N THR A 66 -5.12 0.90 4.49
CA THR A 66 -5.04 -0.51 4.87
C THR A 66 -4.37 -1.36 3.80
N LEU A 67 -4.75 -1.17 2.53
CA LEU A 67 -4.16 -1.93 1.41
C LEU A 67 -2.68 -1.61 1.21
N ALA A 68 -2.27 -0.35 1.36
CA ALA A 68 -0.87 0.04 1.29
C ALA A 68 -0.08 -0.66 2.40
N MET A 69 -0.58 -0.62 3.65
CA MET A 69 0.06 -1.30 4.79
C MET A 69 0.13 -2.83 4.63
N SER A 70 -0.67 -3.40 3.73
CA SER A 70 -0.76 -4.83 3.44
C SER A 70 0.00 -5.23 2.17
N ALA A 71 0.66 -4.30 1.48
CA ALA A 71 1.26 -4.57 0.17
C ALA A 71 2.58 -5.35 0.23
N ASN A 72 3.23 -5.38 1.39
CA ASN A 72 4.60 -5.86 1.58
C ASN A 72 4.70 -7.08 2.51
N PHE A 73 3.74 -8.02 2.42
CA PHE A 73 3.79 -9.26 3.22
C PHE A 73 4.92 -10.22 2.81
N GLN A 74 5.50 -10.09 1.61
CA GLN A 74 6.36 -11.12 1.01
C GLN A 74 7.85 -11.03 1.34
N ASN A 75 8.33 -9.96 2.01
CA ASN A 75 9.77 -9.75 2.21
C ASN A 75 10.30 -10.13 3.61
N GLU A 76 9.49 -10.76 4.47
CA GLU A 76 9.93 -11.19 5.81
C GLU A 76 10.31 -12.68 5.88
N ASP A 77 9.92 -13.52 4.93
CA ASP A 77 10.14 -14.98 4.98
C ASP A 77 11.49 -15.44 4.39
N GLU A 78 12.22 -14.57 3.68
CA GLU A 78 13.46 -14.93 2.97
C GLU A 78 14.74 -14.65 3.78
N LYS A 79 14.62 -14.24 5.06
CA LYS A 79 15.77 -13.88 5.91
C LYS A 79 16.12 -14.88 7.01
N ASP A 80 15.51 -16.07 6.98
CA ASP A 80 15.76 -17.16 7.95
C ASP A 80 16.14 -18.50 7.27
N LEU A 81 16.73 -18.47 6.06
CA LEU A 81 17.36 -19.63 5.41
C LEU A 81 18.89 -19.48 5.34
#